data_AF-A0A4V1AC11-F1
#
_entry.id   AF-A0A4V1AC11-F1
#
_cell.length_a   1.000
_cell.length_b   1.000
_cell.length_c   1.000
_cell.angle_alpha   90.00
_cell.angle_beta   90.00
_cell.angle_gamma   90.00
#
_symmetry.space_group_name_H-M   'P 1'
#
loop_
_entity.id
_entity.type
_entity.pdbx_description
1 polymer ?
#
loop_
_entity_poly.entity_id
_entity_poly.type
_entity_poly.pdbx_seq_one_letter_code
_entity_poly.pdbx_strand_id
1 'polypeptide(L)'
;MSPQPSSPDRPPTAAQRKALALARLDASRTLLIQRLYPAPSERGAHAASGDAGVVGLVASLMNSLMARAQRDGLPRAAWRIARALARRWWIRQPWHASVELVAGTLADEVKPVVRRHPWASLAAAAAVGGALVMARPWVVHSLRRQTRDLPHRVGRMLWQQLAQAPVQLALIGALTAWLKGRGQPPPPAPTPTPAPPPTDGP
;
A
#
# COMPACT_ATOMS: atom_id res chain seq x y z
N MET A 1 -7.62 38.35 -53.23
CA MET A 1 -7.68 38.09 -51.77
C MET A 1 -6.99 36.77 -51.51
N SER A 2 -5.72 36.83 -51.12
CA SER A 2 -4.89 35.63 -50.90
C SER A 2 -4.92 35.27 -49.41
N PRO A 3 -5.17 34.00 -49.02
CA PRO A 3 -5.15 33.57 -47.63
C PRO A 3 -3.74 33.70 -47.04
N GLN A 4 -3.66 34.37 -45.89
CA GLN A 4 -2.42 34.61 -45.15
C GLN A 4 -1.84 33.27 -44.63
N PRO A 5 -0.54 32.98 -44.84
CA PRO A 5 0.09 31.78 -44.30
C PRO A 5 0.19 31.88 -42.78
N SER A 6 -0.48 30.96 -42.08
CA SER A 6 -0.42 30.81 -40.63
C SER A 6 1.01 30.54 -40.17
N SER A 7 1.61 31.49 -39.44
CA SER A 7 2.96 31.41 -38.89
C SER A 7 3.15 30.17 -38.00
N PRO A 8 4.08 29.27 -38.32
CA PRO A 8 4.28 28.04 -37.57
C PRO A 8 5.50 28.16 -36.66
N ASP A 9 5.45 28.86 -35.52
CA ASP A 9 6.54 28.74 -34.53
C ASP A 9 6.32 29.35 -33.13
N ARG A 10 5.08 29.44 -32.65
CA ARG A 10 4.88 29.84 -31.23
C ARG A 10 5.10 28.61 -30.34
N PRO A 11 6.08 28.60 -29.43
CA PRO A 11 6.32 27.46 -28.56
C PRO A 11 5.06 27.19 -27.72
N PRO A 12 4.68 25.91 -27.53
CA PRO A 12 3.46 25.55 -26.82
C PRO A 12 3.50 26.11 -25.39
N THR A 13 2.44 26.81 -25.01
CA THR A 13 2.31 27.41 -23.69
C THR A 13 2.39 26.34 -22.58
N ALA A 14 2.78 26.72 -21.37
CA ALA A 14 2.86 25.78 -20.24
C ALA A 14 1.53 25.03 -20.00
N ALA A 15 0.40 25.71 -20.19
CA ALA A 15 -0.93 25.11 -20.12
C ALA A 15 -1.15 24.04 -21.20
N GLN A 16 -0.76 24.31 -22.45
CA GLN A 16 -0.85 23.35 -23.56
C GLN A 16 0.06 22.14 -23.34
N ARG A 17 1.28 22.34 -22.84
CA ARG A 17 2.20 21.23 -22.50
C ARG A 17 1.61 20.33 -21.40
N LYS A 18 0.97 20.92 -20.39
CA LYS A 18 0.30 20.16 -19.33
C LYS A 18 -0.91 19.38 -19.85
N ALA A 19 -1.75 20.00 -20.69
CA ALA A 19 -2.90 19.33 -21.29
C ALA A 19 -2.46 18.13 -22.16
N LEU A 20 -1.39 18.29 -22.93
CA LEU A 20 -0.82 17.22 -23.76
C LEU A 20 -0.22 16.10 -22.90
N ALA A 21 0.43 16.42 -21.78
CA ALA A 21 0.94 15.43 -20.84
C ALA A 21 -0.19 14.61 -20.18
N LEU A 22 -1.31 15.26 -19.82
CA LEU A 22 -2.49 14.57 -19.28
C LEU A 22 -3.13 13.66 -20.32
N ALA A 23 -3.29 14.13 -21.56
CA ALA A 23 -3.82 13.29 -22.65
C ALA A 23 -2.96 12.04 -22.90
N ARG A 24 -1.63 12.15 -22.83
CA ARG A 24 -0.72 11.00 -22.93
C ARG A 24 -0.86 10.03 -21.76
N LEU A 25 -1.07 10.54 -20.55
CA LEU A 25 -1.30 9.71 -19.36
C LEU A 25 -2.62 8.94 -19.45
N ASP A 26 -3.69 9.58 -19.90
CA ASP A 26 -4.99 8.93 -20.06
C ASP A 26 -4.95 7.88 -21.17
N ALA A 27 -4.28 8.16 -22.29
CA ALA A 27 -4.03 7.18 -23.35
C ALA A 27 -3.18 5.99 -22.85
N SER A 28 -2.17 6.26 -22.02
CA SER A 28 -1.35 5.18 -21.43
C SER A 28 -2.16 4.34 -20.43
N ARG A 29 -3.07 4.98 -19.69
CA ARG A 29 -3.95 4.31 -18.73
C ARG A 29 -4.96 3.41 -19.42
N THR A 30 -5.57 3.86 -20.53
CA THR A 30 -6.49 3.01 -21.31
C THR A 30 -5.77 1.83 -21.93
N LEU A 31 -4.56 2.01 -22.48
CA LEU A 31 -3.74 0.89 -22.95
C LEU A 31 -3.39 -0.10 -21.84
N LEU A 32 -3.07 0.39 -20.63
CA LEU A 32 -2.77 -0.47 -19.49
C LEU A 32 -4.02 -1.25 -19.04
N ILE A 33 -5.19 -0.62 -19.02
CA ILE A 33 -6.46 -1.28 -18.71
C ILE A 33 -6.77 -2.35 -19.75
N GLN A 34 -6.62 -2.05 -21.03
CA GLN A 34 -6.82 -3.04 -22.11
C GLN A 34 -5.83 -4.20 -22.03
N ARG A 35 -4.61 -3.96 -21.55
CA ARG A 35 -3.59 -5.01 -21.37
C ARG A 35 -3.82 -5.87 -20.13
N LEU A 36 -4.34 -5.28 -19.04
CA LEU A 36 -4.63 -5.99 -17.79
C LEU A 36 -5.98 -6.72 -17.82
N TYR A 37 -6.94 -6.18 -18.56
CA TYR A 37 -8.26 -6.76 -18.78
C TYR A 37 -8.48 -6.90 -20.29
N PRO A 38 -7.81 -7.87 -20.94
CA PRO A 38 -8.14 -8.19 -22.32
C PRO A 38 -9.63 -8.54 -22.37
N ALA A 39 -10.38 -7.78 -23.17
CA ALA A 39 -11.78 -8.10 -23.41
C ALA A 39 -11.85 -9.56 -23.87
N PRO A 40 -12.72 -10.40 -23.27
CA PRO A 40 -12.88 -11.77 -23.69
C PRO A 40 -13.25 -11.75 -25.17
N SER A 41 -12.32 -12.21 -26.02
CA SER A 41 -12.51 -12.25 -27.45
C SER A 41 -13.66 -13.22 -27.74
N GLU A 42 -14.71 -12.73 -28.39
CA GLU A 42 -15.86 -13.51 -28.88
C GLU A 42 -15.49 -14.62 -29.89
N ARG A 43 -14.19 -14.87 -30.13
CA ARG A 43 -13.71 -16.03 -30.90
C ARG A 43 -13.82 -17.36 -30.15
N GLY A 44 -14.22 -17.35 -28.88
CA GLY A 44 -14.43 -18.56 -28.08
C GLY A 44 -15.82 -19.18 -28.13
N ALA A 45 -16.78 -18.63 -28.89
CA ALA A 45 -18.16 -19.14 -28.90
C ALA A 45 -18.33 -20.53 -29.56
N HIS A 46 -17.27 -21.11 -30.16
CA HIS A 46 -17.36 -22.42 -30.83
C HIS A 46 -16.30 -23.47 -30.45
N ALA A 47 -15.46 -23.24 -29.43
CA ALA A 47 -14.58 -24.32 -28.97
C ALA A 47 -14.23 -24.17 -27.49
N ALA A 48 -14.37 -25.28 -26.76
CA ALA A 48 -14.02 -25.49 -25.36
C ALA A 48 -15.04 -24.97 -24.33
N SER A 49 -16.07 -25.80 -24.13
CA SER A 49 -16.32 -26.48 -22.86
C SER A 49 -15.75 -25.80 -21.61
N GLY A 50 -16.66 -25.45 -20.71
CA GLY A 50 -16.39 -24.71 -19.48
C GLY A 50 -15.35 -25.32 -18.54
N ASP A 51 -14.97 -24.48 -17.58
CA ASP A 51 -14.28 -24.78 -16.31
C ASP A 51 -12.76 -24.47 -16.20
N ALA A 52 -12.05 -24.12 -17.28
CA ALA A 52 -10.58 -23.94 -17.23
C ALA A 52 -10.05 -22.48 -17.18
N GLY A 53 -10.89 -21.45 -17.35
CA GLY A 53 -10.44 -20.07 -17.60
C GLY A 53 -9.80 -19.32 -16.42
N VAL A 54 -10.40 -19.42 -15.23
CA VAL A 54 -9.88 -18.74 -14.02
C VAL A 54 -8.65 -19.47 -13.48
N VAL A 55 -8.65 -20.80 -13.54
CA VAL A 55 -7.53 -21.65 -13.11
C VAL A 55 -6.30 -21.39 -13.99
N GLY A 56 -6.47 -21.23 -15.29
CA GLY A 56 -5.36 -20.90 -16.22
C GLY A 56 -4.73 -19.52 -15.97
N LEU A 57 -5.53 -18.51 -15.62
CA LEU A 57 -5.04 -17.17 -15.33
C LEU A 57 -4.31 -17.12 -13.98
N VAL A 58 -4.83 -17.80 -12.97
CA VAL A 58 -4.16 -17.97 -11.67
C VAL A 58 -2.86 -18.78 -11.83
N ALA A 59 -2.87 -19.83 -12.65
CA ALA A 59 -1.68 -20.63 -12.94
C ALA A 59 -0.61 -19.81 -13.66
N SER A 60 -0.98 -19.00 -14.67
CA SER A 60 -0.05 -18.11 -15.38
C SER A 60 0.56 -17.05 -14.46
N LEU A 61 -0.26 -16.43 -13.60
CA LEU A 61 0.22 -15.48 -12.60
C LEU A 61 1.16 -16.16 -11.60
N MET A 62 0.79 -17.34 -11.10
CA MET A 62 1.63 -18.13 -10.20
C MET A 62 2.94 -18.57 -10.85
N ASN A 63 2.95 -18.91 -12.14
CA ASN A 63 4.15 -19.33 -12.84
C ASN A 63 5.11 -18.14 -13.04
N SER A 64 4.57 -16.95 -13.35
CA SER A 64 5.37 -15.73 -13.44
C SER A 64 5.93 -15.30 -12.07
N LEU A 65 5.15 -15.52 -10.99
CA LEU A 65 5.59 -15.29 -9.63
C LEU A 65 6.69 -16.27 -9.25
N MET A 66 6.52 -17.57 -9.50
CA MET A 66 7.51 -18.63 -9.24
C MET A 66 8.83 -18.41 -9.99
N ALA A 67 8.77 -18.05 -11.27
CA ALA A 67 9.95 -17.77 -12.09
C ALA A 67 10.76 -16.58 -11.54
N ARG A 68 10.07 -15.56 -10.98
CA ARG A 68 10.72 -14.40 -10.35
C ARG A 68 11.19 -14.70 -8.92
N ALA A 69 10.44 -15.54 -8.22
CA ALA A 69 10.73 -16.09 -6.91
C ALA A 69 12.01 -16.93 -6.87
N GLN A 70 12.28 -17.68 -7.93
CA GLN A 70 13.52 -18.45 -8.09
C GLN A 70 14.75 -17.54 -8.26
N ARG A 71 14.61 -16.39 -8.92
CA ARG A 71 15.72 -15.46 -9.19
C ARG A 71 16.09 -14.56 -8.01
N ASP A 72 15.09 -14.06 -7.27
CA ASP A 72 15.30 -13.06 -6.20
C ASP A 72 15.31 -13.66 -4.78
N GLY A 73 15.09 -14.97 -4.65
CA GLY A 73 14.91 -15.64 -3.37
C GLY A 73 13.54 -15.35 -2.76
N LEU A 74 12.57 -16.23 -3.04
CA LEU A 74 11.25 -16.35 -2.39
C LEU A 74 11.17 -15.82 -0.96
N PRO A 75 12.05 -16.25 -0.02
CA PRO A 75 11.95 -15.82 1.37
C PRO A 75 12.08 -14.30 1.53
N ARG A 76 12.93 -13.62 0.76
CA ARG A 76 13.11 -12.16 0.88
C ARG A 76 11.95 -11.38 0.29
N ALA A 77 11.38 -11.85 -0.81
CA ALA A 77 10.19 -11.22 -1.40
C ALA A 77 8.97 -11.40 -0.50
N ALA A 78 8.73 -12.63 -0.03
CA ALA A 78 7.67 -12.93 0.91
C ALA A 78 7.83 -12.16 2.22
N TRP A 79 9.06 -12.05 2.74
CA TRP A 79 9.35 -11.28 3.95
C TRP A 79 9.04 -9.78 3.78
N ARG A 80 9.40 -9.17 2.64
CA ARG A 80 9.08 -7.76 2.37
C ARG A 80 7.58 -7.51 2.33
N ILE A 81 6.82 -8.40 1.68
CA ILE A 81 5.36 -8.30 1.59
C ILE A 81 4.74 -8.50 2.98
N ALA A 82 5.17 -9.55 3.70
CA ALA A 82 4.70 -9.82 5.06
C ALA A 82 4.99 -8.65 6.00
N ARG A 83 6.19 -8.05 5.93
CA ARG A 83 6.57 -6.88 6.73
C ARG A 83 5.72 -5.66 6.38
N ALA A 84 5.45 -5.41 5.10
CA ALA A 84 4.60 -4.29 4.67
C ALA A 84 3.15 -4.45 5.17
N LEU A 85 2.60 -5.65 5.06
CA LEU A 85 1.26 -5.98 5.56
C LEU A 85 1.18 -5.90 7.08
N ALA A 86 2.18 -6.46 7.78
CA ALA A 86 2.27 -6.38 9.23
C ALA A 86 2.33 -4.93 9.70
N ARG A 87 3.14 -4.08 9.04
CA ARG A 87 3.22 -2.66 9.38
C ARG A 87 1.91 -1.92 9.14
N ARG A 88 1.24 -2.21 8.02
CA ARG A 88 -0.07 -1.60 7.70
C ARG A 88 -1.17 -2.06 8.66
N TRP A 89 -1.16 -3.33 9.05
CA TRP A 89 -2.07 -3.88 10.04
C TRP A 89 -1.81 -3.25 11.41
N TRP A 90 -0.54 -3.15 11.80
CA TRP A 90 -0.10 -2.55 13.05
C TRP A 90 -0.57 -1.11 13.21
N ILE A 91 -0.41 -0.27 12.19
CA ILE A 91 -0.85 1.15 12.21
C ILE A 91 -2.38 1.27 12.38
N ARG A 92 -3.15 0.25 11.99
CA ARG A 92 -4.62 0.25 12.14
C ARG A 92 -5.11 -0.29 13.47
N GLN A 93 -4.22 -0.80 14.33
CA GLN A 93 -4.63 -1.35 15.60
C GLN A 93 -4.91 -0.24 16.62
N PRO A 94 -6.07 -0.23 17.32
CA PRO A 94 -6.42 0.82 18.27
C PRO A 94 -5.48 0.88 19.48
N TRP A 95 -4.79 -0.23 19.78
CA TRP A 95 -3.80 -0.31 20.85
C TRP A 95 -2.41 0.20 20.44
N HIS A 96 -2.22 0.63 19.18
CA HIS A 96 -0.97 1.23 18.72
C HIS A 96 -0.56 2.42 19.59
N ALA A 97 -1.51 3.31 19.91
CA ALA A 97 -1.25 4.49 20.73
C ALA A 97 -0.75 4.12 22.13
N SER A 98 -1.33 3.09 22.75
CA SER A 98 -0.88 2.58 24.05
C SER A 98 0.54 2.01 23.99
N VAL A 99 0.86 1.27 22.93
CA VAL A 99 2.22 0.74 22.73
C VAL A 99 3.22 1.85 22.44
N GLU A 100 2.82 2.91 21.73
CA GLU A 100 3.71 4.04 21.42
C GLU A 100 4.09 4.84 22.68
N LEU A 101 3.15 5.02 23.61
CA LEU A 101 3.40 5.64 24.91
C LEU A 101 4.35 4.81 25.79
N VAL A 102 4.15 3.49 25.82
CA VAL A 102 5.01 2.56 26.56
C VAL A 102 6.38 2.44 25.88
N ALA A 103 6.44 2.44 24.56
CA ALA A 103 7.69 2.39 23.81
C ALA A 103 8.51 3.66 23.98
N GLY A 104 7.87 4.84 24.02
CA GLY A 104 8.55 6.10 24.28
C GLY A 104 9.21 6.14 25.66
N THR A 105 8.49 5.70 26.70
CA THR A 105 9.01 5.65 28.07
C THR A 105 10.11 4.60 28.25
N LEU A 106 9.96 3.42 27.65
CA LEU A 106 11.01 2.39 27.70
C LEU A 106 12.21 2.71 26.80
N ALA A 107 12.04 3.43 25.69
CA ALA A 107 13.13 3.68 24.76
C ALA A 107 14.27 4.46 25.43
N ASP A 108 13.95 5.44 26.27
CA ASP A 108 14.95 6.26 26.95
C ASP A 108 15.68 5.49 28.08
N GLU A 109 14.98 4.59 28.76
CA GLU A 109 15.53 3.70 29.81
C GLU A 109 16.39 2.56 29.23
N VAL A 110 15.99 2.01 28.08
CA VAL A 110 16.60 0.79 27.51
C VAL A 110 17.82 1.10 26.64
N LYS A 111 17.92 2.32 26.10
CA LYS A 111 19.03 2.76 25.23
C LYS A 111 20.43 2.54 25.83
N PRO A 112 20.71 2.89 27.11
CA PRO A 112 22.02 2.61 27.70
C PRO A 112 22.29 1.11 27.89
N VAL A 113 21.26 0.31 28.20
CA VAL A 113 21.38 -1.14 28.39
C VAL A 113 21.71 -1.84 27.08
N VAL A 114 21.03 -1.46 26.00
CA VAL A 114 21.27 -2.02 24.65
C VAL A 114 22.67 -1.69 24.16
N ARG A 115 23.18 -0.49 24.45
CA ARG A 115 24.56 -0.12 24.12
C ARG A 115 25.61 -0.94 24.86
N ARG A 116 25.34 -1.33 26.12
CA ARG A 116 26.28 -2.12 26.93
C ARG A 116 26.23 -3.61 26.60
N HIS A 117 25.06 -4.16 26.25
CA HIS A 117 24.88 -5.59 26.02
C HIS A 117 24.02 -5.91 24.78
N PRO A 118 24.56 -5.71 23.56
CA PRO A 118 23.80 -5.96 22.32
C PRO A 118 23.33 -7.42 22.22
N TRP A 119 24.16 -8.39 22.62
CA TRP A 119 23.80 -9.81 22.61
C TRP A 119 22.70 -10.17 23.61
N ALA A 120 22.71 -9.58 24.81
CA ALA A 120 21.66 -9.81 25.80
C ALA A 120 20.32 -9.26 25.31
N SER A 121 20.32 -8.11 24.64
CA SER A 121 19.10 -7.55 24.02
C SER A 121 18.56 -8.45 22.90
N LEU A 122 19.44 -9.04 22.09
CA LEU A 122 19.09 -10.03 21.08
C LEU A 122 18.51 -11.30 21.70
N ALA A 123 19.14 -11.81 22.77
CA ALA A 123 18.66 -12.99 23.49
C ALA A 123 17.30 -12.73 24.15
N ALA A 124 17.11 -11.57 24.77
CA ALA A 124 15.83 -11.17 25.35
C ALA A 124 14.73 -11.05 24.28
N ALA A 125 15.02 -10.40 23.15
CA ALA A 125 14.09 -10.29 22.04
C ALA A 125 13.74 -11.66 21.45
N ALA A 126 14.72 -12.56 21.31
CA ALA A 126 14.52 -13.92 20.85
C ALA A 126 13.69 -14.74 21.85
N ALA A 127 13.94 -14.60 23.16
CA ALA A 127 13.19 -15.27 24.21
C ALA A 127 11.72 -14.81 24.23
N VAL A 128 11.48 -13.50 24.13
CA VAL A 128 10.11 -12.94 24.03
C VAL A 128 9.41 -13.43 22.77
N GLY A 129 10.10 -13.39 21.62
CA GLY A 129 9.56 -13.89 20.36
C GLY A 129 9.24 -15.39 20.42
N GLY A 130 10.13 -16.20 20.99
CA GLY A 130 9.94 -17.63 21.19
C GLY A 130 8.78 -17.95 22.13
N ALA A 131 8.69 -17.24 23.25
CA ALA A 131 7.59 -17.36 24.19
C ALA A 131 6.24 -17.01 23.53
N LEU A 132 6.21 -15.96 22.70
CA LEU A 132 5.00 -15.56 21.96
C LEU A 132 4.55 -16.64 20.97
N VAL A 133 5.51 -17.26 20.25
CA VAL A 133 5.24 -18.34 19.30
C VAL A 133 4.73 -19.59 20.02
N MET A 134 5.30 -19.92 21.19
CA MET A 134 4.85 -21.05 22.02
C MET A 134 3.49 -20.79 22.68
N ALA A 135 3.18 -19.53 23.04
CA ALA A 135 1.87 -19.15 23.56
C ALA A 135 0.78 -19.15 22.49
N ARG A 136 1.14 -18.93 21.21
CA ARG A 136 0.20 -18.83 20.09
C ARG A 136 -0.80 -19.99 19.98
N PRO A 137 -0.42 -21.28 20.03
CA PRO A 137 -1.40 -22.37 19.95
C PRO A 137 -2.42 -22.34 21.10
N TRP A 138 -1.99 -21.98 22.31
CA TRP A 138 -2.87 -21.86 23.48
C TRP A 138 -3.83 -20.68 23.36
N VAL A 139 -3.31 -19.53 22.91
CA VAL A 139 -4.13 -18.35 22.64
C VAL A 139 -5.15 -18.66 21.56
N VAL A 140 -4.75 -19.27 20.43
CA VAL A 140 -5.68 -19.61 19.34
C VAL A 140 -6.73 -20.62 19.79
N HIS A 141 -6.38 -21.60 20.62
CA HIS A 141 -7.34 -22.59 21.12
C HIS A 141 -8.33 -21.98 22.12
N SER A 142 -7.83 -21.16 23.04
CA SER A 142 -8.67 -20.42 24.00
C SER A 142 -9.58 -19.43 23.28
N LEU A 143 -9.04 -18.65 22.35
CA LEU A 143 -9.79 -17.71 21.54
C LEU A 143 -10.81 -18.44 20.66
N ARG A 144 -10.49 -19.57 20.02
CA ARG A 144 -11.46 -20.36 19.22
C ARG A 144 -12.63 -20.89 20.06
N ARG A 145 -12.41 -21.26 21.32
CA ARG A 145 -13.49 -21.66 22.22
C ARG A 145 -14.39 -20.47 22.57
N GLN A 146 -13.79 -19.32 22.86
CA GLN A 146 -14.52 -18.10 23.23
C GLN A 146 -15.19 -17.43 22.03
N THR A 147 -14.61 -17.56 20.84
CA THR A 147 -15.07 -16.92 19.60
C THR A 147 -15.90 -17.83 18.71
N ARG A 148 -16.32 -19.02 19.14
CA ARG A 148 -17.23 -19.84 18.31
C ARG A 148 -18.63 -19.22 18.19
N ASP A 149 -19.10 -18.55 19.24
CA ASP A 149 -20.43 -17.90 19.26
C ASP A 149 -20.39 -16.39 18.97
N LEU A 150 -19.23 -15.75 19.15
CA LEU A 150 -19.05 -14.32 18.90
C LEU A 150 -19.24 -13.87 17.44
N PRO A 151 -18.81 -14.57 16.37
CA PRO A 151 -18.87 -14.03 15.02
C PRO A 151 -20.31 -13.83 14.55
N HIS A 152 -21.25 -14.65 15.02
CA HIS A 152 -22.66 -14.50 14.69
C HIS A 152 -23.32 -13.33 15.45
N ARG A 153 -22.91 -13.07 16.70
CA ARG A 153 -23.42 -11.93 17.49
C ARG A 153 -22.75 -10.61 17.13
N VAL A 154 -21.42 -10.62 17.01
CA VAL A 154 -20.62 -9.48 16.57
C VAL A 154 -20.94 -9.14 15.13
N GLY A 155 -21.09 -10.12 14.23
CA GLY A 155 -21.49 -9.85 12.85
C GLY A 155 -22.84 -9.13 12.78
N ARG A 156 -23.80 -9.50 13.63
CA ARG A 156 -25.12 -8.85 13.69
C ARG A 156 -25.07 -7.47 14.33
N MET A 157 -24.34 -7.30 15.45
CA MET A 157 -24.14 -6.00 16.08
C MET A 157 -23.36 -5.03 15.19
N LEU A 158 -22.31 -5.52 14.52
CA LEU A 158 -21.52 -4.75 13.58
C LEU A 158 -22.36 -4.37 12.36
N TRP A 159 -23.24 -5.27 11.89
CA TRP A 159 -24.18 -4.91 10.81
C TRP A 159 -25.17 -3.84 11.24
N GLN A 160 -25.71 -3.97 12.45
CA GLN A 160 -26.60 -2.96 13.02
C GLN A 160 -25.89 -1.62 13.22
N GLN A 161 -24.61 -1.61 13.64
CA GLN A 161 -23.83 -0.39 13.78
C GLN A 161 -23.38 0.20 12.43
N LEU A 162 -23.07 -0.62 11.42
CA LEU A 162 -22.78 -0.12 10.07
C LEU A 162 -24.02 0.50 9.41
N ALA A 163 -25.21 0.02 9.78
CA ALA A 163 -26.48 0.60 9.36
C ALA A 163 -26.83 1.89 10.11
N GLN A 164 -26.09 2.27 11.17
CA GLN A 164 -26.35 3.54 11.85
C GLN A 164 -25.84 4.71 10.99
N ALA A 165 -26.71 5.69 10.80
CA ALA A 165 -26.46 6.91 10.02
C ALA A 165 -25.12 7.63 10.32
N PRO A 166 -24.61 7.68 11.57
CA PRO A 166 -23.32 8.32 11.87
C PRO A 166 -22.13 7.61 11.20
N VAL A 167 -22.18 6.28 11.08
CA VAL A 167 -21.11 5.49 10.44
C VAL A 167 -21.10 5.70 8.94
N GLN A 168 -22.28 5.86 8.33
CA GLN A 168 -22.38 6.21 6.91
C GLN A 168 -21.83 7.61 6.64
N LEU A 169 -22.14 8.59 7.49
CA LEU A 169 -21.56 9.94 7.38
C LEU A 169 -20.05 9.94 7.58
N ALA A 170 -19.54 9.16 8.53
CA ALA A 170 -18.10 9.01 8.74
C ALA A 170 -17.42 8.31 7.55
N LEU A 171 -18.03 7.27 6.97
CA LEU A 171 -17.52 6.58 5.78
C LEU A 171 -17.55 7.48 4.54
N ILE A 172 -18.63 8.22 4.33
CA ILE A 172 -18.75 9.18 3.22
C ILE A 172 -17.72 10.30 3.41
N GLY A 173 -17.56 10.82 4.63
CA GLY A 173 -16.56 11.82 4.98
C GLY A 173 -15.12 11.32 4.79
N ALA A 174 -14.84 10.09 5.19
CA ALA A 174 -13.53 9.45 4.99
C ALA A 174 -13.26 9.18 3.50
N LEU A 175 -14.27 8.76 2.74
CA LEU A 175 -14.16 8.53 1.31
C LEU A 175 -13.92 9.86 0.57
N THR A 176 -14.66 10.92 0.92
CA THR A 176 -14.44 12.26 0.34
C THR A 176 -13.09 12.85 0.73
N ALA A 177 -12.67 12.72 1.99
CA ALA A 177 -11.33 13.14 2.44
C ALA A 177 -10.22 12.39 1.69
N TRP A 178 -10.41 11.10 1.44
CA TRP A 178 -9.44 10.29 0.70
C TRP A 178 -9.40 10.63 -0.81
N LEU A 179 -10.55 10.85 -1.44
CA LEU A 179 -10.60 11.35 -2.83
C LEU A 179 -9.93 12.72 -2.94
N LYS A 180 -10.15 13.60 -1.96
CA LYS A 180 -9.55 14.94 -1.92
C LYS A 180 -8.03 14.87 -1.70
N GLY A 181 -7.57 13.98 -0.82
CA GLY A 181 -6.14 13.76 -0.55
C GLY A 181 -5.35 13.21 -1.75
N ARG A 182 -5.99 12.46 -2.67
CA ARG A 182 -5.34 11.99 -3.91
C ARG A 182 -5.07 13.11 -4.93
N GLY A 183 -5.77 14.23 -4.81
CA GLY A 183 -5.61 15.38 -5.70
C GLY A 183 -4.63 16.43 -5.20
N GLN A 184 -4.11 16.30 -3.97
CA GLN A 184 -3.24 17.32 -3.38
C GLN A 184 -1.83 17.21 -4.00
N PRO A 185 -1.40 18.19 -4.82
CA PRO A 185 -0.04 18.20 -5.33
C PRO A 185 0.94 18.32 -4.15
N PRO A 186 2.13 17.67 -4.22
CA PRO A 186 3.13 17.80 -3.18
C PRO A 186 3.48 19.29 -2.98
N PRO A 187 3.70 19.73 -1.73
CA PRO A 187 4.08 21.11 -1.47
C PRO A 187 5.32 21.45 -2.30
N PRO A 188 5.38 22.66 -2.89
CA PRO A 188 6.52 23.06 -3.70
C PRO A 188 7.79 22.91 -2.88
N ALA A 189 8.78 22.21 -3.43
CA ALA A 189 10.07 22.05 -2.79
C ALA A 189 10.67 23.45 -2.48
N PRO A 190 11.30 23.63 -1.32
CA PRO A 190 11.94 24.90 -0.99
C PRO A 190 12.95 25.24 -2.09
N THR A 191 12.75 26.40 -2.70
CA THR A 191 13.64 26.93 -3.74
C THR A 191 15.05 26.96 -3.18
N PRO A 192 16.05 26.33 -3.83
CA PRO A 192 17.43 26.39 -3.37
C PRO A 192 17.87 27.85 -3.38
N THR A 193 18.19 28.38 -2.19
CA THR A 193 18.81 29.69 -2.03
C THR A 193 20.06 29.74 -2.91
N PRO A 194 20.19 30.70 -3.84
CA PRO A 194 21.37 30.80 -4.69
C PRO A 194 22.62 30.96 -3.84
N ALA A 195 23.62 30.13 -4.10
CA ALA A 195 24.91 30.16 -3.41
C ALA A 195 25.58 31.54 -3.64
N PRO A 196 26.21 32.12 -2.60
CA PRO A 196 26.92 33.38 -2.76
C PRO A 196 28.07 33.23 -3.76
N PRO A 197 28.35 34.27 -4.58
CA PRO A 197 29.40 34.21 -5.59
C PRO A 197 30.78 34.02 -4.92
N PRO A 198 31.69 33.27 -5.56
CA PRO A 198 33.06 33.13 -5.08
C PRO A 198 33.70 34.51 -5.02
N THR A 199 34.25 34.83 -3.85
CA THR A 199 35.01 36.04 -3.63
C THR A 199 36.42 35.74 -4.11
N ASP A 200 36.78 36.19 -5.31
CA ASP A 200 38.16 36.14 -5.78
C ASP A 200 38.98 37.11 -4.92
N GLY A 201 39.79 36.54 -4.03
CA GLY A 201 40.77 37.26 -3.22
C GLY A 201 42.09 37.47 -3.98
N PRO A 202 42.84 38.53 -3.63
CA PRO A 202 43.99 39.05 -4.39
C PRO A 202 45.24 38.16 -4.38
#